data_AF-A0A660QTA8-F1
#
_entry.id   AF-A0A660QTA8-F1
#
_cell.length_a   1.000
_cell.length_b   1.000
_cell.length_c   1.000
_cell.angle_alpha   90.00
_cell.angle_beta   90.00
_cell.angle_gamma   90.00
#
_symmetry.space_group_name_H-M   'P 1'
#
loop_
_entity.id
_entity.type
_entity.pdbx_description
1 polymer ?
#
loop_
_entity_poly.entity_id
_entity_poly.type
_entity_poly.pdbx_seq_one_letter_code
_entity_poly.pdbx_strand_id
1 'polypeptide(L)' 'FVDYVYNRRFNAASLGLTYGLNMSTNLMSAWEYIGTVYETDSVGIDQDFESVSNSVPFDTGEGFIQLMVTED' A
#
# COMPACT_ATOMS: atom_id res chain seq x y z
N PHE A 1 -13.11 -5.20 -6.45
CA PHE A 1 -12.29 -4.52 -5.43
C PHE A 1 -11.73 -5.55 -4.48
N VAL A 2 -10.51 -5.33 -4.02
CA VAL A 2 -9.84 -6.11 -2.99
C VAL A 2 -9.48 -5.17 -1.86
N ASP A 3 -9.89 -5.52 -0.65
CA ASP A 3 -9.53 -4.77 0.54
C ASP A 3 -8.14 -5.20 1.01
N TYR A 4 -7.24 -4.23 1.16
CA TYR A 4 -5.86 -4.45 1.56
C TYR A 4 -5.49 -3.52 2.71
N VAL A 5 -4.91 -4.09 3.76
CA VAL A 5 -4.51 -3.35 4.96
C VAL A 5 -3.02 -3.51 5.16
N TYR A 6 -2.34 -2.39 5.40
CA TYR A 6 -0.92 -2.39 5.73
C TYR A 6 -0.63 -1.43 6.89
N ASN A 7 0.50 -1.63 7.56
CA ASN A 7 0.92 -0.76 8.66
C ASN A 7 1.98 0.24 8.18
N ARG A 8 1.80 1.52 8.54
CA ARG A 8 2.69 2.63 8.20
C ARG A 8 3.18 3.34 9.45
N ARG A 9 4.41 3.85 9.46
CA ARG A 9 4.88 4.73 10.54
C ARG A 9 4.29 6.13 10.41
N PHE A 10 3.83 6.71 11.52
CA PHE A 10 3.35 8.11 11.53
C PHE A 10 4.42 9.12 11.10
N ASN A 11 5.67 8.85 11.44
CA ASN A 11 6.81 9.70 11.11
C ASN A 11 7.62 9.20 9.90
N ALA A 12 7.00 8.40 9.01
CA ALA A 12 7.67 7.83 7.84
C ALA A 12 8.44 8.88 7.03
N ALA A 13 7.81 10.00 6.68
CA ALA A 13 8.44 11.08 5.94
C ALA A 13 9.69 11.67 6.66
N SER A 14 9.64 11.82 7.99
CA SER A 14 10.78 12.33 8.77
C SER A 14 11.94 11.33 8.88
N LEU A 15 11.67 10.05 8.60
CA LEU A 15 12.68 8.98 8.52
C LEU A 15 13.18 8.76 7.08
N GLY A 16 12.72 9.56 6.11
CA GLY A 16 13.02 9.34 4.69
C GLY A 16 12.34 8.10 4.11
N LEU A 17 11.24 7.63 4.74
CA LEU A 17 10.50 6.46 4.28
C LEU A 17 9.26 6.88 3.48
N THR A 18 9.15 6.32 2.28
CA THR A 18 7.97 6.45 1.42
C THR A 18 7.25 5.11 1.29
N TYR A 19 5.96 5.10 1.58
CA TYR A 19 5.08 3.94 1.45
C TYR A 19 4.22 4.09 0.20
N GLY A 20 3.96 2.97 -0.47
CA GLY A 20 3.01 2.92 -1.56
C GLY A 20 2.72 1.48 -1.97
N LEU A 21 1.74 1.31 -2.84
CA LEU A 21 1.36 0.01 -3.36
C LEU A 21 1.84 -0.15 -4.80
N ASN A 22 2.22 -1.38 -5.10
CA ASN A 22 2.35 -1.90 -6.44
C ASN A 22 1.19 -2.86 -6.73
N MET A 23 0.73 -2.90 -7.97
CA MET A 23 -0.26 -3.88 -8.43
C MET A 23 0.23 -4.65 -9.65
N SER A 24 -0.26 -5.88 -9.80
CA SER A 24 -0.07 -6.67 -11.02
C SER A 24 -1.22 -7.66 -11.19
N THR A 25 -1.49 -8.08 -12.41
CA THR A 25 -2.42 -9.19 -12.71
C THR A 25 -1.71 -10.53 -12.86
N ASN A 26 -0.37 -10.55 -12.82
CA ASN A 26 0.45 -11.75 -12.94
C ASN A 26 1.81 -11.55 -12.25
N LEU A 27 2.17 -12.45 -11.34
CA LEU A 27 3.43 -12.37 -10.56
C LEU A 27 4.71 -12.35 -11.42
N MET A 28 4.64 -12.83 -12.67
CA MET A 28 5.75 -12.83 -13.62
C MET A 28 5.79 -11.59 -14.51
N SER A 29 4.79 -10.72 -14.44
CA SER A 29 4.69 -9.48 -15.23
C SER A 29 5.30 -8.29 -14.50
N ALA A 30 5.37 -7.16 -15.20
CA ALA A 30 5.73 -5.90 -14.55
C ALA A 30 4.70 -5.54 -13.47
N TRP A 31 5.20 -4.87 -12.44
CA TRP A 31 4.38 -4.29 -11.38
C TRP A 31 4.17 -2.82 -11.69
N GLU A 32 2.93 -2.36 -11.57
CA GLU A 32 2.57 -0.95 -11.70
C GLU A 32 2.58 -0.31 -10.32
N TYR A 33 3.38 0.74 -10.15
CA TYR A 33 3.35 1.53 -8.94
C TYR A 33 2.13 2.46 -8.94
N ILE A 34 1.27 2.28 -7.96
CA ILE A 34 0.04 3.04 -7.75
C ILE A 34 0.13 3.92 -6.51
N GLY A 35 1.20 3.86 -5.70
CA GLY A 35 1.34 4.73 -4.53
C GLY A 35 0.18 4.55 -3.53
N THR A 36 -0.40 5.67 -3.07
CA THR A 36 -1.39 5.70 -1.98
C THR A 36 -2.80 6.10 -2.44
N VAL A 37 -3.08 6.13 -3.76
CA VAL A 37 -4.35 6.66 -4.32
C VAL A 37 -5.59 5.90 -3.84
N TYR A 38 -5.44 4.63 -3.47
CA TYR A 38 -6.54 3.78 -3.04
C TYR A 38 -6.67 3.65 -1.52
N GLU A 39 -5.95 4.45 -0.74
CA GLU A 39 -6.14 4.56 0.71
C GLU A 39 -7.54 5.13 1.00
N THR A 40 -8.27 4.46 1.89
CA THR A 40 -9.65 4.83 2.25
C THR A 40 -9.80 5.26 3.70
N ASP A 41 -8.98 4.71 4.60
CA ASP A 41 -8.98 5.05 6.02
C ASP A 41 -7.62 4.75 6.65
N SER A 42 -7.35 5.39 7.79
CA SER A 42 -6.16 5.15 8.60
C SER A 42 -6.50 5.24 10.09
N VAL A 43 -6.13 4.22 10.86
CA VAL A 43 -6.35 4.19 12.31
C VAL A 43 -5.05 3.92 13.05
N GLY A 44 -4.75 4.70 14.09
CA GLY A 44 -3.58 4.50 14.93
C GLY A 44 -3.63 3.15 15.65
N ILE A 45 -2.53 2.41 15.60
CA ILE A 45 -2.34 1.15 16.33
C ILE A 45 -1.66 1.44 17.67
N ASP A 46 -0.58 2.21 17.62
CA ASP A 46 0.21 2.64 18.78
C ASP A 46 0.85 4.02 18.53
N GLN A 47 1.85 4.41 19.34
CA GLN A 47 2.52 5.71 19.22
C GLN A 47 3.39 5.87 17.95
N ASP A 48 3.77 4.76 17.32
CA ASP A 48 4.72 4.70 16.21
C ASP A 48 4.01 4.37 14.87
N PHE A 49 2.91 3.61 14.92
CA PHE A 49 2.27 3.03 13.73
C PHE A 49 0.76 3.30 13.61
N GLU A 50 0.33 3.39 12.35
CA GLU A 50 -1.07 3.36 11.90
C GLU A 50 -1.33 2.15 10.99
N SER A 51 -2.57 1.67 11.02
CA SER A 51 -3.14 0.71 10.08
C SER A 51 -3.85 1.48 8.97
N VAL A 52 -3.43 1.29 7.74
CA VAL A 52 -3.95 1.97 6.55
C VAL A 52 -4.79 0.98 5.73
N SER A 53 -6.06 1.30 5.53
CA SER A 53 -7.00 0.51 4.74
C SER A 53 -7.03 1.01 3.30
N ASN A 54 -7.11 0.09 2.34
CA ASN A 54 -7.15 0.38 0.92
C ASN A 54 -8.25 -0.43 0.26
N SER A 55 -8.90 0.14 -0.76
CA SER A 55 -9.82 -0.62 -1.63
C SER A 55 -9.35 -0.54 -3.07
N VAL A 56 -8.63 -1.58 -3.51
CA VAL A 56 -7.93 -1.60 -4.79
C VAL A 56 -8.82 -2.22 -5.87
N PRO A 57 -9.03 -1.56 -7.03
CA PRO A 57 -9.78 -2.16 -8.13
C PRO A 57 -8.93 -3.22 -8.85
N PHE A 58 -9.55 -4.35 -9.14
CA PHE A 58 -9.04 -5.34 -10.09
C PHE A 58 -10.18 -5.67 -11.05
N ASP A 59 -9.93 -5.43 -12.34
CA ASP A 59 -10.89 -5.70 -13.41
C ASP A 59 -10.79 -7.13 -13.94
N THR A 60 -9.76 -7.88 -13.49
CA THR A 60 -9.48 -9.26 -13.86
C THR A 60 -9.84 -10.23 -12.73
N GLY A 61 -10.01 -11.51 -13.06
CA GLY A 61 -10.31 -12.56 -12.08
C GLY A 61 -9.19 -12.80 -11.06
N GLU A 62 -7.96 -12.37 -11.35
CA GLU A 62 -6.80 -12.46 -10.47
C GLU A 62 -6.09 -11.10 -10.40
N GLY A 63 -5.56 -10.79 -9.21
CA GLY A 63 -4.87 -9.54 -8.91
C GLY A 63 -3.93 -9.71 -7.73
N PHE A 64 -2.78 -9.06 -7.79
CA PHE A 64 -1.72 -9.12 -6.79
C PHE A 64 -1.38 -7.70 -6.33
N ILE A 65 -1.25 -7.53 -5.02
CA ILE A 65 -0.86 -6.27 -4.39
C ILE A 65 0.46 -6.51 -3.68
N GLN A 66 1.38 -5.56 -3.79
CA GLN A 66 2.63 -5.54 -3.05
C GLN A 66 2.74 -4.20 -2.33
N LEU A 67 2.98 -4.24 -1.02
CA LEU A 67 3.45 -3.07 -0.28
C LEU A 67 4.90 -2.78 -0.66
N MET A 68 5.17 -1.55 -1.05
CA MET A 68 6.49 -1.03 -1.29
C MET A 68 6.83 0.03 -0.24
N VAL A 69 8.00 -0.12 0.35
CA VAL A 69 8.59 0.84 1.29
C VAL A 69 9.97 1.18 0.74
N THR A 70 10.20 2.46 0.47
CA THR A 70 11.47 2.96 -0.09
C THR A 70 12.09 3.99 0.84
N GLU A 71 13.42 4.09 0.77
CA GLU A 71 14.23 5.11 1.44
C GLU A 71 14.66 6.15 0.39
N ASP A 72 14.62 7.43 0.76
CA ASP A 72 15.17 8.54 -0.03
C ASP A 72 16.72 8.58 0.00
#